data_AF-A0A9D1I2I0-F1
#
_entry.id   AF-A0A9D1I2I0-F1
#
_cell.length_a   1.000
_cell.length_b   1.000
_cell.length_c   1.000
_cell.angle_alpha   90.00
_cell.angle_beta   90.00
_cell.angle_gamma   90.00
#
_symmetry.space_group_name_H-M   'P 1'
#
loop_
_entity.id
_entity.type
_entity.pdbx_description
1 polymer ?
#
loop_
_entity_poly.entity_id
_entity_poly.type
_entity_poly.pdbx_seq_one_letter_code
_entity_poly.pdbx_strand_id
1 'polypeptide(L)'
;MYRTSYDSPLGKMYMSGDGKYLTGLWFEGSRDSRKHGQDFEDGELPVFDETKKWLDIYFSGNDPGFTPEYKLENLTDFRQMVVEEMNSIPYGQTVTYNDIARKIAEKKGLKKM
;
A
#
# COMPACT_ATOMS: atom_id res chain seq x y z
N MET A 1 15.22 5.62 -8.83
CA MET A 1 13.91 5.02 -8.48
C MET A 1 13.51 4.14 -9.63
N TYR A 2 13.00 2.94 -9.37
CA TYR A 2 12.59 2.00 -10.39
C TYR A 2 11.07 1.93 -10.50
N ARG A 3 10.56 1.56 -11.68
CA ARG A 3 9.14 1.31 -11.90
C ARG A 3 8.94 0.10 -12.81
N THR A 4 7.86 -0.64 -12.55
CA THR A 4 7.29 -1.62 -13.47
C THR A 4 5.76 -1.52 -13.46
N SER A 5 5.10 -2.31 -14.30
CA SER A 5 3.63 -2.36 -14.38
C SER A 5 3.10 -3.78 -14.16
N TYR A 6 1.84 -3.85 -13.76
CA TYR A 6 1.08 -5.08 -13.58
C TYR A 6 -0.31 -4.92 -14.17
N ASP A 7 -0.76 -5.87 -14.99
CA ASP A 7 -2.10 -5.86 -15.56
C ASP A 7 -3.07 -6.58 -14.64
N SER A 8 -3.88 -5.81 -13.89
CA SER A 8 -4.90 -6.36 -13.01
C SER A 8 -6.26 -6.50 -13.72
N PRO A 9 -7.19 -7.30 -13.19
CA PRO A 9 -8.58 -7.34 -13.67
C PRO A 9 -9.30 -5.98 -13.62
N LEU A 10 -8.81 -5.03 -12.83
CA LEU A 10 -9.37 -3.69 -12.69
C LEU A 10 -8.66 -2.65 -13.57
N GLY A 11 -7.66 -3.06 -14.35
CA GLY A 11 -6.85 -2.21 -15.22
C GLY A 11 -5.37 -2.23 -14.84
N LYS A 12 -4.56 -1.53 -15.66
CA LYS A 12 -3.12 -1.47 -15.50
C LYS A 12 -2.73 -0.71 -14.23
N MET A 13 -1.84 -1.31 -13.45
CA MET A 13 -1.25 -0.74 -12.26
C MET A 13 0.24 -0.47 -12.50
N TYR A 14 0.74 0.60 -11.91
CA TYR A 14 2.16 0.88 -11.81
C TYR A 14 2.62 0.68 -10.38
N MET A 15 3.85 0.18 -10.22
CA MET A 15 4.51 0.06 -8.93
C MET A 15 5.90 0.68 -9.01
N SER A 16 6.30 1.42 -7.97
CA SER A 16 7.62 2.02 -7.85
C SER A 16 8.39 1.48 -6.66
N GLY A 17 9.71 1.50 -6.74
CA GLY A 17 10.60 1.04 -5.68
C GLY A 17 11.92 1.80 -5.61
N ASP A 18 12.54 1.80 -4.44
CA ASP A 18 13.83 2.47 -4.17
C ASP A 18 15.05 1.54 -4.37
N GLY A 19 14.81 0.33 -4.90
CA GLY A 19 15.82 -0.73 -5.06
C GLY A 19 15.66 -1.86 -4.04
N LYS A 20 15.02 -1.60 -2.90
CA LYS A 20 14.71 -2.62 -1.88
C LYS A 20 13.23 -2.70 -1.55
N TYR A 21 12.59 -1.56 -1.32
CA TYR A 21 11.21 -1.49 -0.85
C TYR A 21 10.25 -1.02 -1.93
N LEU A 22 9.01 -1.50 -1.88
CA LEU A 22 7.88 -0.94 -2.61
C LEU A 22 7.57 0.45 -2.03
N THR A 23 7.58 1.49 -2.87
CA THR A 23 7.35 2.88 -2.45
C THR A 23 6.08 3.48 -3.04
N GLY A 24 5.44 2.80 -4.00
CA GLY A 24 4.18 3.23 -4.57
C GLY A 24 3.50 2.11 -5.35
N LEU A 25 2.17 2.11 -5.33
CA LEU A 25 1.31 1.22 -6.10
C LEU A 25 0.03 1.99 -6.47
N TRP A 26 -0.24 2.18 -7.76
CA TRP A 26 -1.38 2.99 -8.22
C TRP A 26 -1.91 2.54 -9.58
N PHE A 27 -3.16 2.87 -9.89
CA PHE A 27 -3.75 2.62 -11.21
C PHE A 27 -3.31 3.67 -12.24
N GLU A 28 -3.12 3.22 -13.48
CA GLU A 28 -2.93 4.09 -14.64
C GLU A 28 -4.09 5.11 -14.76
N GLY A 29 -3.76 6.37 -15.02
CA GLY A 29 -4.75 7.45 -15.17
C GLY A 29 -5.46 7.88 -13.88
N SER A 30 -5.18 7.28 -12.72
CA SER A 30 -5.74 7.69 -11.43
C SER A 30 -5.28 9.10 -11.02
N ARG A 31 -5.96 9.73 -10.06
CA ARG A 31 -5.53 11.03 -9.49
C ARG A 31 -4.12 10.95 -8.89
N ASP A 32 -3.73 9.78 -8.40
CA ASP A 32 -2.43 9.54 -7.80
C ASP A 32 -1.31 9.45 -8.84
N SER A 33 -1.61 9.14 -10.10
CA SER A 33 -0.61 9.13 -11.18
C SER A 33 0.19 10.42 -11.27
N ARG A 34 -0.43 11.57 -10.94
CA ARG A 34 0.22 12.90 -10.95
C ARG A 34 1.11 13.18 -9.74
N LYS A 35 1.02 12.36 -8.69
CA LYS A 35 1.82 12.50 -7.46
C LYS A 35 3.16 11.77 -7.56
N HIS A 36 3.30 10.85 -8.51
CA HIS A 36 4.52 10.12 -8.75
C HIS A 36 5.38 10.89 -9.77
N GLY A 37 6.69 10.96 -9.52
CA GLY A 37 7.63 11.63 -10.42
C GLY A 37 7.63 11.00 -11.82
N GLN A 38 8.20 11.69 -12.81
CA GLN A 38 8.31 11.14 -14.16
C GLN A 38 9.64 10.42 -14.41
N ASP A 39 10.62 10.62 -13.52
CA ASP A 39 11.99 10.09 -13.66
C ASP A 39 12.12 8.73 -12.96
N PHE A 40 11.51 7.71 -13.55
CA PHE A 40 11.74 6.32 -13.16
C PHE A 40 12.58 5.61 -14.21
N GLU A 41 13.51 4.79 -13.74
CA GLU A 41 14.14 3.77 -14.58
C GLU A 41 13.20 2.58 -14.64
N ASP A 42 12.93 2.09 -15.85
CA ASP A 42 12.25 0.81 -16.01
C ASP A 42 13.17 -0.29 -15.48
N GLY A 43 12.67 -1.12 -14.57
CA GLY A 43 13.49 -2.15 -13.94
C GLY A 43 12.67 -3.14 -13.14
N GLU A 44 13.19 -4.36 -13.04
CA GLU A 44 12.63 -5.41 -12.19
C GLU A 44 13.43 -5.48 -10.89
N LEU A 45 12.71 -5.56 -9.77
CA LEU A 45 13.27 -5.68 -8.42
C LEU A 45 12.65 -6.90 -7.75
N PRO A 46 13.36 -7.57 -6.82
CA PRO A 46 12.78 -8.69 -6.06
C PRO A 46 11.46 -8.34 -5.38
N VAL A 47 11.31 -7.10 -4.89
CA VAL A 47 10.07 -6.61 -4.27
C VAL A 47 8.92 -6.45 -5.27
N PHE A 48 9.21 -6.21 -6.55
CA PHE A 48 8.19 -6.16 -7.59
C PHE A 48 7.66 -7.56 -7.90
N ASP A 49 8.54 -8.56 -8.00
CA ASP A 49 8.11 -9.96 -8.19
C ASP A 49 7.27 -10.46 -7.01
N GLU A 50 7.69 -10.12 -5.78
CA GLU A 50 6.91 -10.41 -4.57
C GLU A 50 5.55 -9.71 -4.59
N THR A 51 5.51 -8.44 -5.00
CA THR A 51 4.27 -7.66 -5.12
C THR A 51 3.35 -8.23 -6.21
N LYS A 52 3.88 -8.63 -7.37
CA LYS A 52 3.10 -9.27 -8.44
C LYS A 52 2.48 -10.58 -7.95
N LYS A 53 3.26 -11.43 -7.28
CA LYS A 53 2.76 -12.67 -6.66
C LYS A 53 1.66 -12.40 -5.63
N TRP A 54 1.83 -11.37 -4.81
CA TRP A 54 0.82 -10.94 -3.86
C TRP A 54 -0.48 -10.53 -4.57
N LEU A 55 -0.38 -9.72 -5.63
CA LEU A 55 -1.52 -9.25 -6.42
C LEU A 55 -2.22 -10.39 -7.14
N ASP A 56 -1.48 -11.36 -7.68
CA ASP A 56 -2.06 -12.55 -8.32
C ASP A 56 -2.93 -13.35 -7.34
N ILE A 57 -2.46 -13.55 -6.11
CA ILE A 57 -3.24 -14.23 -5.07
C ILE A 57 -4.47 -13.38 -4.69
N TYR A 58 -4.27 -12.08 -4.45
CA TYR A 58 -5.35 -11.16 -4.10
C TYR A 58 -6.47 -11.14 -5.15
N PHE A 59 -6.12 -10.96 -6.42
CA PHE A 59 -7.08 -10.90 -7.52
C PHE A 59 -7.68 -12.27 -7.89
N SER A 60 -7.06 -13.37 -7.47
CA SER A 60 -7.68 -14.71 -7.52
C SER A 60 -8.79 -14.91 -6.47
N GLY A 61 -8.97 -13.95 -5.55
CA GLY A 61 -9.98 -14.01 -4.48
C GLY A 61 -9.51 -14.74 -3.22
N ASN A 62 -8.20 -14.92 -3.04
CA ASN A 62 -7.61 -15.56 -1.87
C ASN A 62 -6.87 -14.54 -0.99
N ASP A 63 -6.71 -14.88 0.30
CA ASP A 63 -5.83 -14.12 1.20
C ASP A 63 -4.36 -14.38 0.84
N PRO A 64 -3.58 -13.34 0.47
CA PRO A 64 -2.17 -13.51 0.15
C PRO A 64 -1.32 -14.03 1.31
N GLY A 65 -1.71 -13.79 2.57
CA GLY A 65 -1.03 -14.32 3.75
C GLY A 65 0.33 -13.69 4.10
N PHE A 66 0.79 -12.72 3.32
CA PHE A 66 1.98 -11.90 3.61
C PHE A 66 1.76 -10.48 3.08
N THR A 67 2.68 -9.57 3.36
CA THR A 67 2.69 -8.21 2.81
C THR A 67 4.09 -7.95 2.25
N PRO A 68 4.24 -7.53 0.97
CA PRO A 68 5.54 -7.19 0.41
C PRO A 68 6.22 -6.10 1.24
N GLU A 69 7.56 -6.11 1.30
CA GLU A 69 8.27 -5.08 2.04
C GLU A 69 8.06 -3.71 1.38
N TYR A 70 7.33 -2.81 2.06
CA TYR A 70 7.02 -1.48 1.56
C TYR A 70 7.52 -0.40 2.51
N LYS A 71 7.75 0.79 1.95
CA LYS A 71 8.19 1.97 2.68
C LYS A 71 7.34 3.16 2.30
N LEU A 72 6.85 3.87 3.33
CA LEU A 72 6.15 5.14 3.17
C LEU A 72 7.05 6.25 3.68
N GLU A 73 7.27 7.28 2.86
CA GLU A 73 8.10 8.42 3.23
C GLU A 73 7.26 9.58 3.78
N ASN A 74 7.88 10.42 4.61
CA ASN A 74 7.28 11.65 5.14
C ASN A 74 5.96 11.41 5.91
N LEU A 75 5.85 10.31 6.64
CA LEU A 75 4.71 10.07 7.54
C LEU A 75 4.82 10.98 8.77
N THR A 76 3.70 11.62 9.11
CA THR A 76 3.52 12.18 10.44
C THR A 76 3.21 11.04 11.41
N ASP A 77 3.47 11.23 12.71
CA ASP A 77 3.15 10.25 13.75
C ASP A 77 1.71 9.75 13.62
N PHE A 78 0.77 10.68 13.36
CA PHE A 78 -0.63 10.34 13.16
C PHE A 78 -0.85 9.43 11.95
N ARG A 79 -0.23 9.71 10.80
CA ARG A 79 -0.35 8.86 9.62
C ARG A 79 0.26 7.49 9.86
N GLN A 80 1.37 7.40 10.59
CA GLN A 80 1.96 6.11 10.95
C GLN A 80 0.98 5.26 11.76
N MET A 81 0.34 5.81 12.79
CA MET A 81 -0.70 5.09 13.55
C MET A 81 -1.88 4.65 12.68
N VAL A 82 -2.31 5.48 11.72
CA VAL A 82 -3.39 5.10 10.79
C VAL A 82 -2.96 3.92 9.92
N VAL A 83 -1.73 3.92 9.39
CA VAL A 83 -1.19 2.83 8.56
C VAL A 83 -1.09 1.53 9.37
N GLU A 84 -0.61 1.61 10.62
CA GLU A 84 -0.56 0.46 11.52
C GLU A 84 -1.97 -0.13 11.78
N GLU A 85 -2.98 0.72 12.00
CA GLU A 85 -4.36 0.27 12.15
C GLU A 85 -4.91 -0.36 10.88
N MET A 86 -4.64 0.24 9.71
CA MET A 86 -5.08 -0.30 8.42
C MET A 86 -4.50 -1.69 8.15
N ASN A 87 -3.22 -1.91 8.47
CA ASN A 87 -2.58 -3.22 8.31
C ASN A 87 -3.09 -4.29 9.29
N SER A 88 -3.73 -3.89 10.39
CA SER A 88 -4.31 -4.82 11.35
C SER A 88 -5.67 -5.40 10.89
N ILE A 89 -6.25 -4.85 9.82
CA ILE A 89 -7.56 -5.27 9.31
C ILE A 89 -7.38 -6.60 8.55
N PRO A 90 -8.02 -7.71 9.00
CA PRO A 90 -7.90 -8.99 8.30
C PRO A 90 -8.52 -8.94 6.90
N TYR A 91 -8.05 -9.84 6.02
CA TYR A 91 -8.63 -10.00 4.68
C TYR A 91 -10.14 -10.27 4.74
N GLY A 92 -10.89 -9.63 3.84
CA GLY A 92 -12.35 -9.76 3.76
C GLY A 92 -13.13 -9.06 4.88
N GLN A 93 -12.46 -8.34 5.79
CA GLN A 93 -13.10 -7.57 6.86
C GLN A 93 -13.12 -6.08 6.54
N THR A 94 -14.04 -5.37 7.18
CA THR A 94 -14.17 -3.91 7.08
C THR A 94 -14.22 -3.28 8.47
N VAL A 95 -13.64 -2.10 8.60
CA VAL A 95 -13.79 -1.23 9.77
C VAL A 95 -14.21 0.16 9.30
N THR A 96 -14.83 0.94 10.18
CA THR A 96 -15.19 2.33 9.85
C THR A 96 -14.04 3.29 10.15
N TYR A 97 -14.08 4.49 9.57
CA TYR A 97 -13.17 5.58 9.96
C TYR A 97 -13.24 5.89 11.46
N ASN A 98 -14.43 5.79 12.06
CA ASN A 98 -14.61 6.00 13.50
C ASN A 98 -13.96 4.89 14.34
N ASP A 99 -13.94 3.64 13.85
CA ASP A 99 -13.24 2.54 14.53
C ASP A 99 -11.74 2.79 14.58
N ILE A 100 -11.15 3.20 13.45
CA ILE A 100 -9.73 3.57 13.39
C ILE A 100 -9.45 4.74 14.33
N ALA A 101 -10.27 5.80 14.27
CA ALA A 101 -10.11 6.96 15.14
C ALA A 101 -10.20 6.56 16.62
N ARG A 102 -11.17 5.74 17.02
CA ARG A 102 -11.33 5.26 18.39
C ARG A 102 -10.10 4.48 18.86
N LYS A 103 -9.60 3.53 18.06
CA LYS A 103 -8.40 2.75 18.41
C LYS A 103 -7.18 3.64 18.60
N ILE A 104 -7.00 4.66 17.75
CA ILE A 104 -5.89 5.61 17.89
C ILE A 104 -6.07 6.50 19.14
N ALA A 105 -7.30 6.95 19.45
CA ALA A 105 -7.59 7.71 20.67
C ALA A 105 -7.24 6.89 21.92
N GLU A 106 -7.64 5.61 21.95
CA GLU A 106 -7.31 4.69 23.04
C GLU A 106 -5.79 4.54 23.23
N LYS A 107 -5.05 4.32 22.14
CA LYS A 107 -3.56 4.28 22.16
C LYS A 107 -2.93 5.56 22.71
N LYS A 108 -3.58 6.71 22.50
CA LYS A 108 -3.13 8.02 23.01
C LYS A 108 -3.66 8.39 24.39
N GLY A 109 -4.53 7.57 25.01
CA GLY A 109 -5.21 7.91 26.25
C GLY A 109 -6.21 9.06 26.13
N LEU A 110 -6.72 9.32 24.92
CA LEU A 110 -7.71 10.36 24.64
C LEU A 110 -9.13 9.78 24.68
N LYS A 111 -10.12 10.58 25.07
CA LYS A 111 -11.54 10.19 24.99
C LYS A 111 -12.07 10.11 23.56
N LYS A 112 -11.47 10.88 22.65
CA LYS A 112 -11.77 10.97 21.22
C LYS A 112 -10.57 11.58 20.49
N MET A 113 -10.44 11.30 19.19
CA MET A 113 -9.44 11.93 18.32
C MET A 113 -9.77 13.39 18.03
#